data_AF-A0A2M7XHL7-F1
#
_entry.id   AF-A0A2M7XHL7-F1
#
_cell.length_a   1.000
_cell.length_b   1.000
_cell.length_c   1.000
_cell.angle_alpha   90.00
_cell.angle_beta   90.00
_cell.angle_gamma   90.00
#
_symmetry.space_group_name_H-M   'P 1'
#
loop_
_entity.id
_entity.type
_entity.pdbx_description
1 polymer ?
#
loop_
_entity_poly.entity_id
_entity_poly.type
_entity_poly.pdbx_seq_one_letter_code
_entity_poly.pdbx_strand_id
1 'polypeptide(L)'
;MLESCHLFSKMIYCIYMSQICEVCERGALTGNLRSKSMIACKTRRKVNLQTRHLDGSRIKICTRCIKNLEKDPTRVHPKSHPTRLTKRRTKKTA
;
A
#
# COMPACT_ATOMS: atom_id res chain seq x y z
N MET A 1 33.06 -18.25 8.95
CA MET A 1 31.92 -17.67 9.70
C MET A 1 31.73 -16.16 9.44
N LEU A 2 32.13 -15.62 8.28
CA LEU A 2 32.06 -14.18 7.97
C LEU A 2 31.36 -13.84 6.65
N GLU A 3 30.74 -14.80 5.96
CA GLU A 3 30.03 -14.53 4.69
C GLU A 3 28.50 -14.39 4.80
N SER A 4 27.93 -14.62 5.99
CA SER A 4 26.46 -14.52 6.17
C SER A 4 25.95 -13.09 6.39
N CYS A 5 26.84 -12.10 6.59
CA CYS A 5 26.44 -10.75 7.00
C CYS A 5 26.06 -9.80 5.83
N HIS A 6 26.45 -10.09 4.59
CA HIS A 6 26.20 -9.17 3.47
C HIS A 6 24.84 -9.34 2.77
N LEU A 7 24.14 -10.47 2.95
CA LEU A 7 22.81 -10.67 2.35
C LEU A 7 21.68 -9.97 3.10
N PHE A 8 21.84 -9.62 4.37
CA PHE A 8 20.81 -8.90 5.14
C PHE A 8 20.73 -7.40 4.80
N SER A 9 21.78 -6.83 4.20
CA SER A 9 21.85 -5.39 3.87
C SER A 9 21.18 -5.03 2.54
N LYS A 10 21.17 -5.94 1.55
CA LYS A 10 20.55 -5.69 0.23
C LYS A 10 19.01 -5.78 0.24
N MET A 11 18.40 -6.34 1.29
CA MET A 11 16.94 -6.46 1.44
C MET A 11 16.28 -5.25 2.13
N ILE A 12 17.05 -4.20 2.45
CA ILE A 12 16.57 -3.02 3.20
C ILE A 12 16.37 -1.79 2.29
N TYR A 13 17.04 -1.72 1.13
CA TYR A 13 17.12 -0.49 0.33
C TYR A 13 16.12 -0.34 -0.84
N CYS A 14 15.18 -1.26 -1.03
CA CYS A 14 14.16 -1.17 -2.11
C CYS A 14 12.75 -0.79 -1.61
N ILE A 15 12.66 -0.03 -0.51
CA ILE A 15 11.40 0.61 -0.03
C ILE A 15 11.40 2.12 -0.40
N TYR A 16 12.44 2.57 -1.12
CA TYR A 16 12.62 3.97 -1.45
C TYR A 16 11.58 4.41 -2.50
N MET A 17 10.59 5.18 -2.01
CA MET A 17 9.44 5.75 -2.74
C MET A 17 8.28 4.80 -3.09
N SER A 18 8.15 3.63 -2.47
CA SER A 18 6.90 2.85 -2.58
C SER A 18 5.73 3.66 -1.98
N GLN A 19 4.63 3.81 -2.72
CA GLN A 19 3.40 4.46 -2.25
C GLN A 19 2.56 3.46 -1.44
N ILE A 20 3.20 2.86 -0.44
CA ILE A 20 2.61 1.84 0.44
C ILE A 20 2.70 2.35 1.88
N CYS A 21 1.64 2.13 2.66
CA CYS A 21 1.65 2.40 4.09
C CYS A 21 2.29 1.25 4.86
N GLU A 22 3.24 1.55 5.75
CA GLU A 22 3.96 0.53 6.53
C GLU A 22 3.07 -0.17 7.58
N VAL A 23 1.97 0.46 8.01
CA VAL A 23 1.09 -0.06 9.06
C VAL A 23 -0.04 -0.96 8.52
N CYS A 24 -0.53 -0.66 7.31
CA CYS A 24 -1.72 -1.33 6.76
C CYS A 24 -1.54 -1.82 5.33
N GLU A 25 -0.32 -1.72 4.79
CA GLU A 25 0.11 -2.23 3.48
C GLU A 25 -0.73 -1.74 2.29
N ARG A 26 -1.50 -0.66 2.46
CA ARG A 26 -2.30 -0.10 1.38
C ARG A 26 -1.41 0.55 0.34
N GLY A 27 -1.49 0.03 -0.87
CA GLY A 27 -0.89 0.61 -2.06
C GLY A 27 -1.87 1.47 -2.88
N ALA A 28 -1.31 2.12 -3.91
CA ALA A 28 -2.11 2.87 -4.88
C ALA A 28 -3.11 1.96 -5.62
N LEU A 29 -4.34 2.45 -5.77
CA LEU A 29 -5.39 1.73 -6.49
C LEU A 29 -5.42 2.14 -7.95
N THR A 30 -5.73 1.18 -8.82
CA THR A 30 -5.97 1.42 -10.24
C THR A 30 -7.47 1.64 -10.46
N GLY A 31 -7.83 2.61 -11.29
CA GLY A 31 -9.23 2.90 -11.59
C GLY A 31 -9.39 3.55 -12.96
N ASN A 32 -10.65 3.70 -13.38
CA ASN A 32 -11.01 4.42 -14.60
C ASN A 32 -11.70 5.73 -14.22
N LEU A 33 -11.24 6.84 -14.79
CA LEU A 33 -11.97 8.10 -14.82
C LEU A 33 -12.88 8.07 -16.06
N ARG A 34 -14.13 8.48 -15.92
CA ARG A 34 -15.10 8.56 -17.03
C ARG A 34 -15.41 10.02 -17.31
N SER A 35 -15.36 10.42 -18.58
CA SER A 35 -15.82 11.74 -19.01
C SER A 35 -17.36 11.79 -19.06
N LYS A 36 -17.91 12.99 -19.27
CA LYS A 36 -19.34 13.19 -19.57
C LYS A 36 -19.80 12.43 -20.82
N SER A 37 -18.88 12.14 -21.75
CA SER A 37 -19.08 11.28 -22.93
C SER A 37 -18.74 9.79 -22.67
N MET A 38 -18.57 9.38 -21.41
CA MET A 38 -18.28 8.01 -20.96
C MET A 38 -16.97 7.38 -21.45
N ILE A 39 -16.06 8.18 -22.00
CA ILE A 39 -14.71 7.77 -22.40
C ILE A 39 -13.91 7.44 -21.14
N ALA A 40 -13.27 6.26 -21.14
CA ALA A 40 -12.54 5.75 -19.99
C ALA A 40 -11.04 6.08 -20.07
N CYS A 41 -10.55 6.87 -19.11
CA CYS A 41 -9.13 7.14 -18.92
C CYS A 41 -8.61 6.32 -17.74
N LYS A 42 -7.51 5.57 -17.93
CA LYS A 42 -6.84 4.85 -16.83
C LYS A 42 -6.22 5.87 -15.87
N THR A 43 -6.46 5.72 -14.57
CA THR A 43 -5.89 6.58 -13.53
C THR A 43 -5.39 5.77 -12.34
N ARG A 44 -4.45 6.37 -11.60
CA ARG A 44 -3.89 5.83 -10.36
C ARG A 44 -4.37 6.70 -9.20
N ARG A 45 -5.09 6.11 -8.25
CA ARG A 45 -5.48 6.76 -7.00
C ARG A 45 -4.38 6.51 -5.98
N LYS A 46 -3.54 7.52 -5.79
CA LYS A 46 -2.44 7.49 -4.82
C LYS A 46 -3.00 7.50 -3.40
N VAL A 47 -2.39 6.74 -2.50
CA VAL A 47 -2.73 6.80 -1.07
C VAL A 47 -2.14 8.08 -0.50
N ASN A 48 -2.91 8.82 0.31
CA ASN A 48 -2.40 9.97 1.03
C ASN A 48 -1.50 9.48 2.18
N LEU A 49 -0.19 9.40 1.90
CA LEU A 49 0.86 8.99 2.83
C LEU A 49 1.50 10.22 3.43
N GLN A 50 1.67 10.18 4.75
CA GLN A 50 2.31 11.22 5.54
C GLN A 50 3.49 10.61 6.26
N THR A 51 4.65 11.26 6.18
CA THR A 51 5.83 10.84 6.96
C THR A 51 5.69 11.39 8.37
N ARG A 52 5.72 10.50 9.37
CA ARG A 52 5.66 10.87 10.79
C ARG A 52 6.78 10.19 11.54
N HIS A 53 7.17 10.80 12.67
CA HIS A 53 8.10 10.21 13.60
C HIS A 53 7.30 9.41 14.63
N LEU A 54 7.52 8.10 14.67
CA LEU A 54 7.04 7.22 15.73
C LEU A 54 8.25 6.50 16.30
N ASP A 55 8.41 6.55 17.63
CA ASP A 55 9.45 5.79 18.36
C ASP A 55 10.87 5.98 17.78
N GLY A 56 11.22 7.22 17.44
CA GLY A 56 12.54 7.59 16.89
C GLY A 56 12.74 7.26 15.41
N SER A 57 11.80 6.57 14.76
CA SER A 57 11.87 6.16 13.36
C SER A 57 10.93 6.98 12.46
N ARG A 58 11.34 7.22 11.21
CA ARG A 58 10.52 7.90 10.20
C ARG A 58 9.68 6.86 9.46
N ILE A 59 8.37 6.88 9.67
CA ILE A 59 7.43 5.90 9.11
C ILE A 59 6.46 6.61 8.15
N LYS A 60 6.16 5.98 7.01
CA LYS A 60 5.11 6.44 6.09
C LYS A 60 3.74 5.86 6.47
N ILE A 61 2.85 6.75 6.89
CA ILE A 61 1.57 6.38 7.48
C ILE A 61 0.41 6.96 6.66
N CYS A 62 -0.64 6.16 6.48
CA CYS A 62 -1.86 6.57 5.82
C CYS A 62 -2.71 7.48 6.72
N THR A 63 -3.47 8.42 6.17
CA THR A 63 -4.35 9.30 6.99
C THR A 63 -5.37 8.55 7.85
N ARG A 64 -5.87 7.40 7.38
CA ARG A 64 -6.78 6.54 8.17
C ARG A 64 -6.07 5.90 9.36
N CYS A 65 -4.78 5.63 9.23
CA CYS A 65 -3.95 5.01 10.24
C CYS A 65 -3.67 6.04 11.34
N ILE A 66 -3.33 7.29 10.97
CA ILE A 66 -3.19 8.42 11.90
C ILE A 66 -4.47 8.62 12.72
N LYS A 67 -5.61 8.70 12.04
CA LYS A 67 -6.92 8.84 12.72
C LYS A 67 -7.25 7.69 13.68
N ASN A 68 -6.73 6.49 13.43
CA ASN A 68 -6.95 5.36 14.35
C ASN A 68 -6.00 5.45 15.55
N LEU A 69 -4.74 5.84 15.33
CA LEU A 69 -3.75 6.03 16.40
C LEU A 69 -4.21 7.10 17.40
N GLU A 70 -4.81 8.19 16.91
CA GLU A 70 -5.39 9.26 17.75
C GLU A 70 -6.59 8.78 18.59
N LYS A 71 -7.33 7.79 18.11
CA LYS A 71 -8.55 7.30 18.76
C LYS A 71 -8.27 6.18 19.75
N ASP A 72 -7.49 5.19 19.32
CA ASP A 72 -7.19 3.96 20.05
C ASP A 72 -5.70 3.63 19.85
N PRO A 73 -4.79 4.08 20.73
CA PRO A 73 -3.35 3.86 20.57
C PRO A 73 -2.96 2.37 20.63
N THR A 74 -3.83 1.51 21.15
CA THR A 74 -3.61 0.06 21.30
C THR A 74 -4.06 -0.78 20.11
N ARG A 75 -4.81 -0.22 19.14
CA ARG A 75 -5.41 -0.99 18.02
C ARG A 75 -4.66 -0.81 16.70
N VAL A 76 -3.48 -1.41 16.60
CA VAL A 76 -2.76 -1.54 15.33
C VAL A 76 -3.06 -2.89 14.67
N HIS A 77 -4.32 -3.11 14.25
CA HIS A 77 -4.66 -4.30 13.47
C HIS A 77 -4.54 -4.03 11.96
N PRO A 78 -3.78 -4.86 11.22
CA PRO A 78 -3.80 -4.80 9.76
C PRO A 78 -5.19 -5.23 9.28
N LYS A 79 -5.98 -4.25 8.83
CA LYS A 79 -7.27 -4.55 8.19
C LYS A 79 -6.97 -5.17 6.83
N SER A 80 -7.09 -6.48 6.70
CA SER A 80 -7.01 -7.16 5.41
C SER A 80 -8.08 -6.57 4.49
N HIS A 81 -7.63 -5.82 3.47
CA HIS A 81 -8.52 -5.42 2.38
C HIS A 81 -8.57 -6.60 1.42
N PRO A 82 -9.72 -7.27 1.23
CA PRO A 82 -9.81 -8.33 0.26
C PRO A 82 -9.59 -7.70 -1.13
N THR A 83 -8.47 -8.01 -1.76
CA THR A 83 -8.30 -7.73 -3.18
C THR A 83 -9.34 -8.58 -3.90
N ARG A 84 -10.42 -7.95 -4.38
CA ARG A 84 -11.43 -8.66 -5.18
C ARG A 84 -10.77 -9.04 -6.50
N LEU A 85 -10.15 -10.22 -6.53
CA LEU A 85 -9.67 -10.85 -7.76
C LEU A 85 -10.89 -11.00 -8.67
N THR A 86 -10.94 -10.23 -9.75
CA THR A 86 -11.98 -10.40 -10.76
C THR A 86 -11.82 -11.80 -11.35
N LYS A 87 -12.83 -12.67 -11.20
CA LYS A 87 -12.83 -14.00 -11.84
C LYS A 87 -12.52 -13.81 -13.33
N ARG A 88 -11.37 -14.28 -13.79
CA ARG A 88 -11.05 -14.32 -15.23
C ARG A 88 -12.09 -15.23 -15.90
N ARG A 89 -12.89 -14.70 -16.83
CA ARG A 89 -13.63 -15.54 -17.77
C ARG A 89 -12.59 -16.15 -18.71
N THR A 90 -12.26 -17.42 -18.51
CA THR A 90 -11.57 -18.20 -19.56
C THR A 90 -12.55 -18.41 -20.71
N LYS A 91 -12.11 -18.13 -21.94
CA LYS A 91 -12.90 -18.43 -23.14
C LYS A 91 -13.05 -19.95 -23.19
N LYS A 92 -14.29 -20.47 -23.13
CA LYS A 92 -14.54 -21.90 -23.39
C LYS A 92 -14.18 -22.14 -24.86
N THR A 93 -13.11 -22.88 -25.11
CA THR A 93 -12.81 -23.39 -26.45
C THR A 93 -13.87 -24.44 -26.80
N ALA A 94 -14.35 -24.40 -28.04
CA ALA A 94 -15.34 -25.34 -28.57
C ALA A 94 -14.73 -26.74 -28.75
#